data_AF-A0A7X3RWZ6-F1
#
_entry.id   AF-A0A7X3RWZ6-F1
#
_cell.length_a   1.000
_cell.length_b   1.000
_cell.length_c   1.000
_cell.angle_alpha   90.00
_cell.angle_beta   90.00
_cell.angle_gamma   90.00
#
_symmetry.space_group_name_H-M   'P 1'
#
loop_
_entity.id
_entity.type
_entity.pdbx_description
1 polymer ?
#
loop_
_entity_poly.entity_id
_entity_poly.type
_entity_poly.pdbx_seq_one_letter_code
_entity_poly.pdbx_strand_id
1 'polypeptide(L)'
;MKSDMQRAKLVLLTVVHFLVDLFSSLLTPILPALVTRLQLSLTQAGLLAGLPAMTSSLVQPLMGILGDRMEKRYFIILGPVFCAVFMSAVGLAPSFLVLLLFIVLGGFGTASFHPQSVSMAGDVSGSRRGYGVSLFIVGGTAGLAASPFVVPRIVERFGLESLVWLAVPTVIAVLAMARVIPIRNEDRRITRLADVGASFRPNLWPMVNLTVVGIIRTISGVGFATFFVLLLKDRGLTLQQGGDLLFVFQGGAVIGGFVGGWLSDRLGRSRVIWSTILFSTPFLFVSLYDTGPLLPVWLFLAGFMNMASNSVSVAMAQELVPDSAGTASSFPMGFSWGAAGGALIIFGGIADRVGVVATLEVLALIPLAAVALALMLPPDRDFRRAATPGAQGGRGSRGSHLIPAGCGSRGRCSEIVSGDGRQHPVVSRRAFMSDRVMRLTELSALDEAIASSTNRPVFVYKHSTVCPVSARAADHYHDFANDFADVDADGEASTPPPLFTQVMVIENRDLSNEIESRLGIRHESPQLLLLRDGKVAWHASHFSITGKDIKNALED
;
A
#
# COMPACT_ATOMS: atom_id res chain seq x y z
N MET A 1 0.43 20.31 -21.15
CA MET A 1 0.50 19.00 -21.85
C MET A 1 0.61 17.89 -20.81
N LYS A 2 -0.23 16.84 -20.82
CA LYS A 2 -0.05 15.71 -19.88
C LYS A 2 1.18 14.93 -20.39
N SER A 3 2.16 14.69 -19.53
CA SER A 3 3.32 13.87 -19.88
C SER A 3 2.83 12.45 -20.23
N ASP A 4 3.10 12.01 -21.45
CA ASP A 4 2.82 10.65 -21.87
C ASP A 4 3.76 9.66 -21.16
N MET A 5 3.23 8.46 -20.90
CA MET A 5 3.99 7.39 -20.25
C MET A 5 5.19 6.99 -21.10
N GLN A 6 6.38 7.06 -20.51
CA GLN A 6 7.65 6.75 -21.14
C GLN A 6 7.92 5.24 -21.04
N ARG A 7 7.17 4.45 -21.81
CA ARG A 7 7.11 2.97 -21.71
C ARG A 7 8.47 2.30 -21.65
N ALA A 8 9.39 2.65 -22.54
CA ALA A 8 10.73 2.04 -22.58
C ALA A 8 11.51 2.26 -21.26
N LYS A 9 11.38 3.44 -20.65
CA LYS A 9 12.02 3.77 -19.38
C LYS A 9 11.42 3.00 -18.23
N LEU A 10 10.09 2.90 -18.20
CA LEU A 10 9.37 2.14 -17.19
C LEU A 10 9.73 0.64 -17.25
N VAL A 11 9.79 0.06 -18.45
CA VAL A 11 10.20 -1.35 -18.64
C VAL A 11 11.62 -1.56 -18.13
N LEU A 12 12.56 -0.69 -18.50
CA LEU A 12 13.95 -0.83 -18.09
C LEU A 12 14.14 -0.69 -16.58
N LEU A 13 13.45 0.26 -15.95
CA LEU A 13 13.42 0.41 -14.49
C LEU A 13 12.82 -0.82 -13.81
N THR A 14 11.75 -1.40 -14.38
CA THR A 14 11.10 -2.62 -13.89
C THR A 14 12.04 -3.83 -14.00
N VAL A 15 12.81 -3.95 -15.08
CA VAL A 15 13.82 -5.00 -15.26
C VAL A 15 14.94 -4.86 -14.23
N VAL A 16 15.43 -3.64 -13.97
CA VAL A 16 16.43 -3.42 -12.91
C VAL A 16 15.88 -3.82 -11.54
N HIS A 17 14.62 -3.47 -11.23
CA HIS A 17 13.99 -3.87 -9.97
C HIS A 17 13.84 -5.39 -9.84
N PHE A 18 13.40 -6.07 -10.90
CA PHE A 18 13.37 -7.53 -10.97
C PHE A 18 14.73 -8.13 -10.61
N LEU A 19 15.83 -7.60 -11.18
CA LEU A 19 17.17 -8.13 -10.93
C LEU A 19 17.64 -7.86 -9.49
N VAL A 20 17.38 -6.66 -8.95
CA VAL A 20 17.70 -6.32 -7.55
C VAL A 20 16.97 -7.24 -6.57
N ASP A 21 15.71 -7.54 -6.82
CA ASP A 21 14.91 -8.39 -5.95
C ASP A 21 15.24 -9.88 -6.12
N LEU A 22 15.67 -10.30 -7.32
CA LEU A 22 16.27 -11.61 -7.52
C LEU A 22 17.48 -11.84 -6.59
N PHE A 23 18.35 -10.82 -6.46
CA PHE A 23 19.47 -10.86 -5.51
C PHE A 23 19.00 -10.85 -4.06
N SER A 24 17.96 -10.09 -3.73
CA SER A 24 17.43 -10.02 -2.36
C SER A 24 16.93 -11.39 -1.85
N SER A 25 16.40 -12.24 -2.73
CA SER A 25 15.99 -13.61 -2.40
C SER A 25 17.03 -14.69 -2.74
N LEU A 26 18.25 -14.32 -3.15
CA LEU A 26 19.26 -15.26 -3.66
C LEU A 26 19.73 -16.27 -2.62
N LEU A 27 19.82 -15.88 -1.34
CA LEU A 27 20.43 -16.71 -0.30
C LEU A 27 19.59 -17.92 0.10
N THR A 28 18.28 -17.74 0.28
CA THR A 28 17.37 -18.80 0.73
C THR A 28 17.50 -20.09 -0.09
N PRO A 29 17.40 -20.08 -1.43
CA PRO A 29 17.45 -21.30 -2.23
C PRO A 29 18.83 -21.97 -2.29
N ILE A 30 19.92 -21.25 -1.98
CA ILE A 30 21.29 -21.81 -1.95
C ILE A 30 21.78 -22.06 -0.53
N LEU A 31 20.97 -21.77 0.49
CA LEU A 31 21.33 -21.89 1.89
C LEU A 31 21.87 -23.29 2.24
N PRO A 32 21.29 -24.41 1.75
CA PRO A 32 21.86 -25.73 2.02
C PRO A 32 23.31 -25.88 1.52
N ALA A 33 23.63 -25.32 0.35
CA ALA A 33 24.98 -25.38 -0.22
C ALA A 33 25.99 -24.54 0.60
N LEU A 34 25.57 -23.38 1.09
CA LEU A 34 26.40 -22.54 1.97
C LEU A 34 26.63 -23.20 3.34
N VAL A 35 25.59 -23.79 3.93
CA VAL A 35 25.67 -24.54 5.19
C VAL A 35 26.66 -25.69 5.08
N THR A 36 26.60 -26.49 4.02
CA THR A 36 27.56 -27.59 3.80
C THR A 36 28.97 -27.07 3.55
N ARG A 37 29.15 -26.06 2.68
CA ARG A 37 30.49 -25.55 2.30
C ARG A 37 31.24 -24.92 3.47
N LEU A 38 30.56 -24.11 4.27
CA LEU A 38 31.16 -23.36 5.38
C LEU A 38 30.93 -24.00 6.74
N GLN A 39 30.30 -25.19 6.78
CA GLN A 39 29.94 -25.92 8.01
C GLN A 39 29.18 -25.05 9.02
N LEU A 40 28.16 -24.35 8.53
CA LEU A 40 27.42 -23.38 9.33
C LEU A 40 26.46 -24.06 10.30
N SER A 41 26.27 -23.46 11.48
CA SER A 41 25.15 -23.79 12.35
C SER A 41 23.82 -23.29 11.77
N LEU A 42 22.69 -23.80 12.26
CA LEU A 42 21.38 -23.34 11.84
C LEU A 42 21.09 -21.92 12.36
N THR A 43 21.69 -21.51 13.48
CA THR A 43 21.71 -20.09 13.92
C THR A 43 22.37 -19.20 12.87
N GLN A 44 23.53 -19.61 12.34
CA GLN A 44 24.22 -18.87 11.29
C GLN A 44 23.39 -18.86 9.99
N ALA A 45 22.76 -19.98 9.63
CA ALA A 45 21.86 -20.06 8.49
C ALA A 45 20.67 -19.10 8.61
N GLY A 46 20.05 -19.03 9.79
CA GLY A 46 19.00 -18.07 10.12
C GLY A 46 19.47 -16.61 10.00
N LEU A 47 20.68 -16.30 10.47
CA LEU A 47 21.29 -14.98 10.26
C LEU A 47 21.46 -14.67 8.77
N LEU A 48 22.02 -15.60 7.97
CA LEU A 48 22.21 -15.38 6.53
C LEU A 48 20.89 -15.10 5.80
N ALA A 49 19.82 -15.82 6.14
CA ALA A 49 18.51 -15.62 5.52
C ALA A 49 17.86 -14.29 5.92
N GLY A 50 18.04 -13.85 7.17
CA GLY A 50 17.44 -12.62 7.68
C GLY A 50 18.22 -11.34 7.38
N LEU A 51 19.54 -11.45 7.20
CA LEU A 51 20.44 -10.31 7.12
C LEU A 51 20.15 -9.35 5.95
N PRO A 52 19.84 -9.79 4.72
CA PRO A 52 19.48 -8.89 3.63
C PRO A 52 18.31 -7.97 3.99
N ALA A 53 17.25 -8.55 4.56
CA ALA A 53 16.05 -7.82 4.98
C ALA A 53 16.34 -6.86 6.14
N MET A 54 17.14 -7.30 7.13
CA MET A 54 17.56 -6.45 8.26
C MET A 54 18.38 -5.25 7.79
N THR A 55 19.43 -5.49 7.00
CA THR A 55 20.29 -4.42 6.48
C THR A 55 19.48 -3.47 5.62
N SER A 56 18.66 -3.98 4.69
CA SER A 56 17.84 -3.14 3.83
C SER A 56 16.87 -2.27 4.64
N SER A 57 16.12 -2.86 5.58
CA SER A 57 15.11 -2.15 6.37
C SER A 57 15.70 -1.08 7.29
N LEU A 58 16.87 -1.33 7.88
CA LEU A 58 17.54 -0.38 8.77
C LEU A 58 18.21 0.77 7.99
N VAL A 59 18.74 0.48 6.80
CA VAL A 59 19.50 1.44 5.99
C VAL A 59 18.59 2.30 5.11
N GLN A 60 17.42 1.81 4.69
CA GLN A 60 16.49 2.51 3.80
C GLN A 60 16.08 3.92 4.29
N PRO A 61 15.72 4.15 5.58
CA PRO A 61 15.39 5.49 6.04
C PRO A 61 16.54 6.49 5.88
N LEU A 62 17.77 6.03 6.18
CA LEU A 62 18.98 6.84 6.00
C LEU A 62 19.23 7.13 4.52
N MET A 63 19.07 6.13 3.64
CA MET A 63 19.23 6.30 2.19
C MET A 63 18.14 7.16 1.56
N GLY A 64 16.92 7.16 2.13
CA GLY A 64 15.86 8.09 1.79
C GLY A 64 16.30 9.54 2.05
N ILE A 65 16.72 9.83 3.29
CA ILE A 65 17.20 11.17 3.70
C ILE A 65 18.41 11.60 2.88
N LEU A 66 19.36 10.69 2.63
CA LEU A 66 20.57 11.01 1.88
C LEU A 66 20.26 11.24 0.39
N GLY A 67 19.36 10.46 -0.19
CA GLY A 67 18.88 10.64 -1.56
C GLY A 67 18.03 11.90 -1.77
N ASP A 68 17.52 12.50 -0.69
CA ASP A 68 16.91 13.83 -0.73
C ASP A 68 17.95 14.96 -0.73
N ARG A 69 19.19 14.71 -0.27
CA ARG A 69 20.28 15.70 -0.15
C ARG A 69 21.33 15.59 -1.25
N MET A 70 21.44 14.44 -1.88
CA MET A 70 22.42 14.11 -2.90
C MET A 70 21.74 13.84 -4.23
N GLU A 71 22.50 13.81 -5.32
CA GLU A 71 21.92 13.48 -6.62
C GLU A 71 21.35 12.05 -6.63
N LYS A 72 20.04 11.93 -6.92
CA LYS A 72 19.33 10.64 -7.01
C LYS A 72 20.01 9.65 -7.97
N ARG A 73 20.75 10.17 -8.95
CA ARG A 73 21.52 9.41 -9.93
C ARG A 73 22.52 8.45 -9.28
N TYR A 74 23.18 8.85 -8.19
CA TYR A 74 24.16 7.99 -7.52
C TYR A 74 23.48 6.76 -6.92
N PHE A 75 22.34 6.92 -6.27
CA PHE A 75 21.60 5.82 -5.64
C PHE A 75 21.01 4.85 -6.66
N ILE A 76 20.43 5.38 -7.74
CA ILE A 76 19.71 4.58 -8.74
C ILE A 76 20.67 3.79 -9.64
N ILE A 77 21.90 4.26 -9.83
CA ILE A 77 22.92 3.55 -10.62
C ILE A 77 23.84 2.72 -9.73
N LEU A 78 24.47 3.34 -8.73
CA LEU A 78 25.45 2.64 -7.90
C LEU A 78 24.79 1.61 -6.99
N GLY A 79 23.59 1.89 -6.46
CA GLY A 79 22.87 0.97 -5.57
C GLY A 79 22.68 -0.43 -6.18
N PRO A 80 22.01 -0.56 -7.34
CA PRO A 80 21.84 -1.85 -8.02
C PRO A 80 23.15 -2.51 -8.42
N VAL A 81 24.15 -1.76 -8.88
CA VAL A 81 25.48 -2.31 -9.23
C VAL A 81 26.16 -2.88 -7.98
N PHE A 82 26.12 -2.15 -6.87
CA PHE A 82 26.71 -2.57 -5.60
C PHE A 82 25.99 -3.83 -5.07
N CYS A 83 24.65 -3.86 -5.12
CA CYS A 83 23.87 -5.05 -4.82
C CYS A 83 24.30 -6.24 -5.69
N ALA A 84 24.33 -6.07 -7.02
CA ALA A 84 24.68 -7.12 -7.95
C ALA A 84 26.09 -7.66 -7.74
N VAL A 85 27.08 -6.79 -7.54
CA VAL A 85 28.48 -7.20 -7.34
C VAL A 85 28.63 -8.00 -6.04
N PHE A 86 28.14 -7.50 -4.91
CA PHE A 86 28.36 -8.18 -3.64
C PHE A 86 27.45 -9.40 -3.43
N MET A 87 26.18 -9.33 -3.82
CA MET A 87 25.27 -10.48 -3.70
C MET A 87 25.61 -11.61 -4.65
N SER A 88 26.20 -11.32 -5.83
CA SER A 88 26.70 -12.36 -6.73
C SER A 88 28.02 -12.98 -6.25
N ALA A 89 28.82 -12.23 -5.50
CA ALA A 89 30.10 -12.67 -4.94
C ALA A 89 29.97 -13.57 -3.70
N VAL A 90 28.76 -13.79 -3.15
CA VAL A 90 28.55 -14.64 -1.96
C VAL A 90 29.11 -16.05 -2.12
N GLY A 91 29.08 -16.60 -3.35
CA GLY A 91 29.66 -17.90 -3.67
C GLY A 91 31.19 -17.95 -3.64
N LEU A 92 31.87 -16.80 -3.58
CA LEU A 92 33.33 -16.69 -3.46
C LEU A 92 33.80 -16.57 -2.00
N ALA A 93 32.89 -16.41 -1.04
CA ALA A 93 33.25 -16.14 0.34
C ALA A 93 34.01 -17.33 0.96
N PRO A 94 35.27 -17.14 1.41
CA PRO A 94 36.07 -18.22 1.99
C PRO A 94 35.72 -18.50 3.46
N SER A 95 34.97 -17.60 4.10
CA SER A 95 34.59 -17.71 5.51
C SER A 95 33.24 -17.05 5.77
N PHE A 96 32.64 -17.40 6.90
CA PHE A 96 31.37 -16.83 7.34
C PHE A 96 31.41 -15.29 7.46
N LEU A 97 32.50 -14.71 7.97
CA LEU A 97 32.60 -13.24 8.12
C LEU A 97 32.67 -12.51 6.77
N VAL A 98 33.37 -13.06 5.78
CA VAL A 98 33.42 -12.48 4.43
C VAL A 98 32.05 -12.58 3.77
N LEU A 99 31.33 -13.70 3.98
CA LEU A 99 29.97 -13.87 3.51
C LEU A 99 29.03 -12.82 4.11
N LEU A 100 29.09 -12.58 5.42
CA LEU A 100 28.31 -11.53 6.08
C LEU A 100 28.65 -10.14 5.50
N LEU A 101 29.93 -9.85 5.27
CA LEU A 101 30.35 -8.57 4.68
C LEU A 101 29.73 -8.37 3.30
N PHE A 102 29.77 -9.37 2.42
CA PHE A 102 29.13 -9.30 1.11
C PHE A 102 27.62 -9.09 1.20
N ILE A 103 26.94 -9.78 2.11
CA ILE A 103 25.49 -9.63 2.28
C ILE A 103 25.13 -8.24 2.80
N VAL A 104 25.88 -7.71 3.78
CA VAL A 104 25.67 -6.36 4.29
C VAL A 104 25.88 -5.35 3.17
N LEU A 105 27.01 -5.39 2.47
CA LEU A 105 27.29 -4.47 1.36
C LEU A 105 26.23 -4.57 0.26
N GLY A 106 25.78 -5.77 -0.09
CA GLY A 106 24.66 -5.98 -1.01
C GLY A 106 23.34 -5.38 -0.52
N GLY A 107 23.06 -5.51 0.77
CA GLY A 107 21.92 -4.89 1.45
C GLY A 107 21.91 -3.37 1.40
N PHE A 108 23.08 -2.71 1.52
CA PHE A 108 23.22 -1.26 1.32
C PHE A 108 22.85 -0.84 -0.11
N GLY A 109 23.27 -1.62 -1.11
CA GLY A 109 22.91 -1.38 -2.52
C GLY A 109 21.41 -1.46 -2.75
N THR A 110 20.79 -2.50 -2.20
CA THR A 110 19.33 -2.71 -2.23
C THR A 110 18.57 -1.57 -1.54
N ALA A 111 19.02 -1.16 -0.35
CA ALA A 111 18.42 -0.07 0.42
C ALA A 111 18.47 1.29 -0.31
N SER A 112 19.54 1.52 -1.06
CA SER A 112 19.76 2.75 -1.82
C SER A 112 18.80 2.87 -3.01
N PHE A 113 18.47 1.76 -3.66
CA PHE A 113 17.67 1.74 -4.88
C PHE A 113 16.16 1.93 -4.64
N HIS A 114 15.59 1.23 -3.65
CA HIS A 114 14.13 1.09 -3.50
C HIS A 114 13.36 2.41 -3.32
N PRO A 115 13.72 3.31 -2.37
CA PRO A 115 12.97 4.54 -2.16
C PRO A 115 12.95 5.44 -3.41
N GLN A 116 14.10 5.53 -4.09
CA GLN A 116 14.30 6.43 -5.21
C GLN A 116 13.65 5.90 -6.51
N SER A 117 13.72 4.59 -6.72
CA SER A 117 13.16 3.93 -7.91
C SER A 117 11.63 3.92 -7.93
N VAL A 118 10.95 3.79 -6.79
CA VAL A 118 9.48 3.92 -6.71
C VAL A 118 9.01 5.32 -7.13
N SER A 119 9.70 6.37 -6.66
CA SER A 119 9.39 7.74 -7.07
C SER A 119 9.57 7.91 -8.58
N MET A 120 10.72 7.46 -9.09
CA MET A 120 11.05 7.52 -10.52
C MET A 120 10.06 6.73 -11.40
N ALA A 121 9.61 5.56 -10.94
CA ALA A 121 8.59 4.76 -11.64
C ALA A 121 7.30 5.55 -11.80
N GLY A 122 6.91 6.30 -10.77
CA GLY A 122 5.77 7.20 -10.86
C GLY A 122 5.98 8.36 -11.83
N ASP A 123 7.19 8.91 -11.90
CA ASP A 123 7.50 10.08 -12.73
C ASP A 123 7.54 9.73 -14.22
N VAL A 124 8.16 8.60 -14.59
CA VAL A 124 8.18 8.12 -15.99
C VAL A 124 6.83 7.64 -16.49
N SER A 125 5.85 7.49 -15.59
CA SER A 125 4.50 7.01 -15.90
C SER A 125 3.52 8.12 -16.25
N GLY A 126 3.91 9.39 -16.08
CA GLY A 126 3.10 10.55 -16.44
C GLY A 126 1.72 10.52 -15.81
N SER A 127 0.66 10.64 -16.62
CA SER A 127 -0.73 10.60 -16.14
C SER A 127 -1.18 9.25 -15.57
N ARG A 128 -0.45 8.16 -15.82
CA ARG A 128 -0.79 6.80 -15.36
C ARG A 128 0.11 6.34 -14.20
N ARG A 129 0.38 7.25 -13.25
CA ARG A 129 1.29 7.01 -12.11
C ARG A 129 1.04 5.70 -11.37
N GLY A 130 -0.22 5.44 -10.98
CA GLY A 130 -0.58 4.23 -10.25
C GLY A 130 -0.25 2.95 -11.02
N TYR A 131 -0.63 2.87 -12.30
CA TYR A 131 -0.33 1.72 -13.16
C TYR A 131 1.17 1.44 -13.26
N GLY A 132 1.98 2.47 -13.47
CA GLY A 132 3.42 2.26 -13.62
C GLY A 132 4.13 1.91 -12.32
N VAL A 133 3.70 2.47 -11.18
CA VAL A 133 4.17 2.02 -9.86
C VAL A 133 3.77 0.56 -9.62
N SER A 134 2.55 0.15 -9.98
CA SER A 134 2.12 -1.25 -9.89
C SER A 134 2.98 -2.17 -10.77
N LEU A 135 3.26 -1.78 -12.02
CA LEU A 135 4.12 -2.57 -12.91
C LEU A 135 5.54 -2.72 -12.35
N PHE A 136 6.08 -1.64 -11.77
CA PHE A 136 7.36 -1.66 -11.08
C PHE A 136 7.36 -2.66 -9.91
N ILE A 137 6.35 -2.62 -9.03
CA ILE A 137 6.21 -3.55 -7.89
C ILE A 137 6.08 -5.01 -8.36
N VAL A 138 5.30 -5.25 -9.43
CA VAL A 138 5.19 -6.59 -10.05
C VAL A 138 6.56 -7.09 -10.50
N GLY A 139 7.40 -6.23 -11.09
CA GLY A 139 8.76 -6.58 -11.49
C GLY A 139 9.62 -7.10 -10.34
N GLY A 140 9.67 -6.37 -9.22
CA GLY A 140 10.44 -6.79 -8.04
C GLY A 140 9.92 -8.09 -7.44
N THR A 141 8.60 -8.19 -7.27
CA THR A 141 7.94 -9.40 -6.75
C THR A 141 8.20 -10.63 -7.62
N ALA A 142 8.20 -10.46 -8.95
CA ALA A 142 8.58 -11.51 -9.89
C ALA A 142 10.08 -11.89 -9.76
N GLY A 143 10.95 -10.94 -9.42
CA GLY A 143 12.37 -11.18 -9.12
C GLY A 143 12.57 -12.08 -7.90
N LEU A 144 11.89 -11.76 -6.79
CA LEU A 144 11.88 -12.60 -5.58
C LEU A 144 11.44 -14.02 -5.91
N ALA A 145 10.33 -14.16 -6.65
CA ALA A 145 9.81 -15.46 -7.06
C ALA A 145 10.75 -16.20 -8.02
N ALA A 146 11.39 -15.52 -8.96
CA ALA A 146 12.28 -16.16 -9.94
C ALA A 146 13.58 -16.68 -9.33
N SER A 147 14.07 -16.06 -8.26
CA SER A 147 15.33 -16.43 -7.60
C SER A 147 15.45 -17.93 -7.25
N PRO A 148 14.52 -18.55 -6.50
CA PRO A 148 14.58 -19.98 -6.19
C PRO A 148 14.49 -20.91 -7.40
N PHE A 149 13.98 -20.45 -8.54
CA PHE A 149 13.98 -21.22 -9.78
C PHE A 149 15.32 -21.08 -10.53
N VAL A 150 15.85 -19.87 -10.66
CA VAL A 150 17.05 -19.60 -11.47
C VAL A 150 18.34 -20.00 -10.74
N VAL A 151 18.48 -19.60 -9.48
CA VAL A 151 19.76 -19.63 -8.76
C VAL A 151 20.23 -21.07 -8.49
N PRO A 152 19.41 -21.99 -7.94
CA PRO A 152 19.81 -23.38 -7.74
C PRO A 152 20.28 -24.09 -9.01
N ARG A 153 19.65 -23.82 -10.16
CA ARG A 153 20.03 -24.43 -11.44
C ARG A 153 21.43 -24.00 -11.89
N ILE A 154 21.78 -22.75 -11.65
CA ILE A 154 23.12 -22.22 -11.92
C ILE A 154 24.13 -22.88 -10.99
N VAL A 155 23.84 -22.90 -9.69
CA VAL A 155 24.75 -23.45 -8.67
C VAL A 155 24.97 -24.95 -8.83
N GLU A 156 23.91 -25.71 -9.09
CA GLU A 156 24.00 -27.17 -9.26
C GLU A 156 24.79 -27.55 -10.51
N ARG A 157 24.72 -26.74 -11.58
CA ARG A 157 25.42 -27.01 -12.85
C ARG A 157 26.84 -26.46 -12.91
N PHE A 158 27.10 -25.30 -12.29
CA PHE A 158 28.34 -24.54 -12.49
C PHE A 158 29.06 -24.18 -11.18
N GLY A 159 28.51 -24.57 -10.02
CA GLY A 159 29.08 -24.27 -8.70
C GLY A 159 28.64 -22.91 -8.15
N LEU A 160 28.90 -22.68 -6.86
CA LEU A 160 28.55 -21.44 -6.15
C LEU A 160 29.30 -20.22 -6.72
N GLU A 161 30.54 -20.41 -7.15
CA GLU A 161 31.41 -19.37 -7.70
C GLU A 161 30.82 -18.75 -8.97
N SER A 162 30.02 -19.51 -9.72
CA SER A 162 29.39 -19.05 -10.97
C SER A 162 28.34 -17.96 -10.76
N LEU A 163 27.88 -17.74 -9.52
CA LEU A 163 26.90 -16.71 -9.20
C LEU A 163 27.36 -15.30 -9.61
N VAL A 164 28.67 -15.03 -9.64
CA VAL A 164 29.26 -13.76 -10.10
C VAL A 164 28.77 -13.34 -11.48
N TRP A 165 28.43 -14.30 -12.35
CA TRP A 165 27.94 -14.02 -13.70
C TRP A 165 26.54 -13.40 -13.70
N LEU A 166 25.76 -13.53 -12.63
CA LEU A 166 24.47 -12.83 -12.47
C LEU A 166 24.64 -11.31 -12.36
N ALA A 167 25.82 -10.81 -12.00
CA ALA A 167 26.08 -9.37 -11.98
C ALA A 167 26.09 -8.77 -13.38
N VAL A 168 26.54 -9.51 -14.40
CA VAL A 168 26.69 -9.02 -15.79
C VAL A 168 25.38 -8.50 -16.38
N PRO A 169 24.27 -9.28 -16.44
CA PRO A 169 23.01 -8.76 -16.99
C PRO A 169 22.47 -7.57 -16.20
N THR A 170 22.73 -7.51 -14.89
CA THR A 170 22.31 -6.41 -14.02
C THR A 170 23.08 -5.12 -14.31
N VAL A 171 24.40 -5.20 -14.42
CA VAL A 171 25.23 -4.06 -14.80
C VAL A 171 24.83 -3.55 -16.19
N ILE A 172 24.59 -4.45 -17.16
CA ILE A 172 24.12 -4.05 -18.50
C ILE A 172 22.77 -3.33 -18.42
N ALA A 173 21.79 -3.88 -17.69
CA ALA A 173 20.48 -3.26 -17.53
C ALA A 173 20.57 -1.88 -16.85
N VAL A 174 21.41 -1.74 -15.82
CA VAL A 174 21.62 -0.46 -15.12
C VAL A 174 22.32 0.55 -16.02
N LEU A 175 23.34 0.15 -16.79
CA LEU A 175 24.01 1.05 -17.74
C LEU A 175 23.04 1.52 -18.83
N ALA A 176 22.21 0.63 -19.38
CA ALA A 176 21.16 1.00 -20.31
C ALA A 176 20.19 2.00 -19.65
N MET A 177 19.76 1.73 -18.41
CA MET A 177 18.85 2.61 -17.66
C MET A 177 19.45 4.01 -17.47
N ALA A 178 20.72 4.07 -17.08
CA ALA A 178 21.46 5.30 -16.84
C ALA A 178 21.61 6.19 -18.09
N ARG A 179 21.55 5.62 -19.29
CA ARG A 179 21.62 6.36 -20.56
C ARG A 179 20.28 6.94 -20.99
N VAL A 180 19.17 6.29 -20.63
CA VAL A 180 17.84 6.62 -21.17
C VAL A 180 16.98 7.40 -20.18
N ILE A 181 17.15 7.18 -18.88
CA ILE A 181 16.33 7.84 -17.86
C ILE A 181 17.03 9.11 -17.36
N PRO A 182 16.48 10.31 -17.62
CA PRO A 182 16.98 11.54 -17.04
C PRO A 182 16.66 11.53 -15.54
N ILE A 183 17.69 11.35 -14.72
CA ILE A 183 17.55 11.30 -13.26
C ILE A 183 17.64 12.73 -12.74
N ARG A 184 16.48 13.33 -12.45
CA ARG A 184 16.37 14.68 -11.90
C ARG A 184 16.20 14.63 -10.39
N ASN A 185 16.85 15.58 -9.70
CA ASN A 185 16.46 15.94 -8.35
C ASN A 185 15.19 16.79 -8.46
N GLU A 186 14.18 16.49 -7.65
CA GLU A 186 13.02 17.37 -7.52
C GLU A 186 13.17 18.17 -6.23
N ASP A 187 12.78 19.45 -6.26
CA ASP A 187 12.63 20.24 -5.05
C ASP A 187 11.42 19.72 -4.27
N ARG A 188 11.62 19.15 -3.07
CA ARG A 188 10.50 18.65 -2.26
C ARG A 188 10.59 18.92 -0.77
N ARG A 189 9.38 19.15 -0.22
CA ARG A 189 9.05 19.55 1.15
C ARG A 189 9.57 18.56 2.19
N ILE A 190 10.28 19.08 3.18
CA ILE A 190 10.66 18.38 4.41
C ILE A 190 9.40 18.19 5.26
N THR A 191 8.98 16.94 5.49
CA THR A 191 7.94 16.62 6.47
C THR A 191 8.59 16.55 7.85
N ARG A 192 8.05 17.26 8.86
CA ARG A 192 8.64 17.24 10.21
C ARG A 192 8.21 15.95 10.95
N LEU A 193 9.14 15.35 11.71
CA LEU A 193 8.87 14.14 12.50
C LEU A 193 7.71 14.32 13.50
N ALA A 194 7.52 15.53 14.03
CA ALA A 194 6.42 15.85 14.93
C ALA A 194 5.04 15.68 14.27
N ASP A 195 4.92 16.04 12.99
CA ASP A 195 3.66 15.96 12.23
C ASP A 195 3.28 14.50 11.96
N VAL A 196 4.28 13.65 11.70
CA VAL A 196 4.11 12.19 11.59
C VAL A 196 3.64 11.62 12.93
N GLY A 197 4.32 11.94 14.02
CA GLY A 197 3.97 11.45 15.36
C GLY A 197 2.54 11.80 15.74
N ALA A 198 2.09 13.04 15.46
CA ALA A 198 0.72 13.49 15.72
C ALA A 198 -0.33 12.67 14.94
N SER A 199 -0.04 12.35 13.67
CA SER A 199 -0.95 11.60 12.78
C SER A 199 -1.24 10.18 13.28
N PHE A 200 -0.30 9.56 14.00
CA PHE A 200 -0.47 8.18 14.51
C PHE A 200 -1.24 8.10 15.84
N ARG A 201 -1.28 9.18 16.63
CA ARG A 201 -1.84 9.15 18.01
C ARG A 201 -3.28 8.58 18.07
N PRO A 202 -4.20 8.92 17.15
CA PRO A 202 -5.57 8.39 17.20
C PRO A 202 -5.66 6.88 16.94
N ASN A 203 -4.74 6.32 16.17
CA ASN A 203 -4.77 4.93 15.68
C ASN A 203 -3.52 4.14 16.09
N LEU A 204 -2.85 4.53 17.17
CA LEU A 204 -1.58 3.94 17.60
C LEU A 204 -1.72 2.45 17.90
N TRP A 205 -2.75 2.05 18.66
CA TRP A 205 -2.95 0.63 18.99
C TRP A 205 -3.30 -0.22 17.77
N PRO A 206 -4.28 0.13 16.91
CA PRO A 206 -4.51 -0.58 15.66
C PRO A 206 -3.25 -0.72 14.80
N MET A 207 -2.42 0.33 14.73
CA MET A 207 -1.14 0.30 14.02
C MET A 207 -0.13 -0.67 14.61
N VAL A 208 0.08 -0.62 15.92
CA VAL A 208 0.99 -1.55 16.62
C VAL A 208 0.50 -2.97 16.46
N ASN A 209 -0.79 -3.21 16.68
CA ASN A 209 -1.41 -4.53 16.55
C ASN A 209 -1.24 -5.09 15.12
N LEU A 210 -1.58 -4.29 14.10
CA LEU A 210 -1.41 -4.65 12.68
C LEU A 210 0.05 -4.97 12.34
N THR A 211 0.98 -4.19 12.89
CA THR A 211 2.42 -4.42 12.69
C THR A 211 2.88 -5.72 13.34
N VAL A 212 2.43 -6.02 14.57
CA VAL A 212 2.77 -7.28 15.25
C VAL A 212 2.19 -8.49 14.50
N VAL A 213 0.95 -8.41 14.03
CA VAL A 213 0.35 -9.42 13.15
C VAL A 213 1.21 -9.62 11.89
N GLY A 214 1.63 -8.51 11.26
CA GLY A 214 2.53 -8.52 10.11
C GLY A 214 3.86 -9.23 10.40
N ILE A 215 4.50 -8.91 11.52
CA ILE A 215 5.77 -9.53 11.96
C ILE A 215 5.62 -11.03 12.14
N ILE A 216 4.63 -11.50 12.92
CA ILE A 216 4.46 -12.94 13.20
C ILE A 216 4.23 -13.72 11.90
N ARG A 217 3.39 -13.18 11.02
CA ARG A 217 3.11 -13.78 9.71
C ARG A 217 4.36 -13.82 8.83
N THR A 218 5.16 -12.75 8.79
CA THR A 218 6.41 -12.71 8.02
C THR A 218 7.46 -13.67 8.59
N ILE A 219 7.57 -13.78 9.92
CA ILE A 219 8.42 -14.78 10.60
C ILE A 219 8.04 -16.18 10.14
N SER A 220 6.73 -16.50 10.16
CA SER A 220 6.24 -17.80 9.70
C SER A 220 6.59 -18.05 8.24
N GLY A 221 6.27 -17.13 7.33
CA GLY A 221 6.51 -17.31 5.89
C GLY A 221 7.99 -17.43 5.52
N VAL A 222 8.82 -16.46 5.95
CA VAL A 222 10.25 -16.42 5.61
C VAL A 222 11.02 -17.51 6.37
N GLY A 223 10.68 -17.74 7.64
CA GLY A 223 11.28 -18.80 8.44
C GLY A 223 10.95 -20.17 7.88
N PHE A 224 9.69 -20.42 7.53
CA PHE A 224 9.29 -21.67 6.88
C PHE A 224 10.06 -21.86 5.58
N ALA A 225 10.05 -20.89 4.68
CA ALA A 225 10.82 -20.96 3.42
C ALA A 225 12.31 -21.28 3.64
N THR A 226 12.92 -20.69 4.67
CA THR A 226 14.34 -20.83 5.00
C THR A 226 14.69 -22.21 5.54
N PHE A 227 13.98 -22.69 6.56
CA PHE A 227 14.27 -23.97 7.17
C PHE A 227 13.71 -25.14 6.37
N PHE A 228 12.67 -24.92 5.56
CA PHE A 228 12.07 -25.96 4.73
C PHE A 228 13.02 -26.44 3.64
N VAL A 229 13.78 -25.55 2.98
CA VAL A 229 14.79 -26.00 2.00
C VAL A 229 15.92 -26.82 2.64
N LEU A 230 16.24 -26.58 3.91
CA LEU A 230 17.19 -27.40 4.67
C LEU A 230 16.60 -28.78 4.97
N LEU A 231 15.33 -28.85 5.37
CA LEU A 231 14.61 -30.12 5.54
C LEU A 231 14.55 -30.92 4.23
N LEU A 232 14.32 -30.26 3.09
CA LEU A 232 14.32 -30.92 1.78
C LEU A 232 15.70 -31.49 1.44
N LYS A 233 16.78 -30.77 1.77
CA LYS A 233 18.15 -31.28 1.62
C LYS A 233 18.40 -32.51 2.48
N ASP A 234 17.95 -32.50 3.73
CA ASP A 234 18.05 -33.66 4.65
C ASP A 234 17.26 -34.87 4.16
N ARG A 235 16.17 -34.64 3.41
CA ARG A 235 15.39 -35.68 2.70
C ARG A 235 16.04 -36.18 1.41
N GLY A 236 17.22 -35.69 1.07
CA GLY A 236 17.96 -36.11 -0.11
C GLY A 236 17.54 -35.45 -1.42
N LEU A 237 16.70 -34.40 -1.39
CA LEU A 237 16.39 -33.64 -2.61
C LEU A 237 17.61 -32.84 -3.07
N THR A 238 17.71 -32.65 -4.39
CA THR A 238 18.74 -31.80 -4.97
C THR A 238 18.47 -30.32 -4.70
N LEU A 239 19.47 -29.47 -4.95
CA LEU A 239 19.33 -28.03 -4.75
C LEU A 239 18.25 -27.45 -5.67
N GLN A 240 18.23 -27.89 -6.93
CA GLN A 240 17.20 -27.52 -7.91
C GLN A 240 15.81 -27.95 -7.46
N GLN A 241 15.64 -29.19 -6.99
CA GLN A 241 14.33 -29.67 -6.52
C GLN A 241 13.82 -28.85 -5.32
N GLY A 242 14.71 -28.53 -4.37
CA GLY A 242 14.38 -27.64 -3.25
C GLY A 242 14.01 -26.23 -3.71
N GLY A 243 14.74 -25.70 -4.69
CA GLY A 243 14.44 -24.43 -5.36
C GLY A 243 13.08 -24.42 -6.06
N ASP A 244 12.72 -25.49 -6.76
CA ASP A 244 11.44 -25.60 -7.47
C ASP A 244 10.24 -25.60 -6.52
N LEU A 245 10.35 -26.31 -5.39
CA LEU A 245 9.31 -26.29 -4.36
C LEU A 245 9.20 -24.92 -3.69
N LEU A 246 10.33 -24.25 -3.44
CA LEU A 246 10.33 -22.88 -2.93
C LEU A 246 9.77 -21.87 -3.96
N PHE A 247 10.03 -22.06 -5.25
CA PHE A 247 9.42 -21.28 -6.33
C PHE A 247 7.89 -21.40 -6.31
N VAL A 248 7.36 -22.61 -6.13
CA VAL A 248 5.91 -22.83 -6.03
C VAL A 248 5.32 -22.14 -4.80
N PHE A 249 5.98 -22.25 -3.64
CA PHE A 249 5.57 -21.53 -2.42
C PHE A 249 5.56 -20.01 -2.63
N GLN A 250 6.64 -19.44 -3.15
CA GLN A 250 6.71 -18.00 -3.41
C GLN A 250 5.75 -17.55 -4.53
N GLY A 251 5.54 -18.35 -5.57
CA GLY A 251 4.57 -18.08 -6.63
C GLY A 251 3.14 -18.01 -6.08
N GLY A 252 2.79 -18.93 -5.18
CA GLY A 252 1.55 -18.84 -4.40
C GLY A 252 1.47 -17.54 -3.63
N ALA A 253 2.57 -17.15 -2.95
CA ALA A 253 2.65 -15.92 -2.18
C ALA A 253 2.42 -14.64 -3.01
N VAL A 254 3.00 -14.56 -4.20
CA VAL A 254 2.77 -13.46 -5.16
C VAL A 254 1.30 -13.35 -5.53
N ILE A 255 0.70 -14.46 -5.99
CA ILE A 255 -0.70 -14.50 -6.43
C ILE A 255 -1.64 -14.18 -5.25
N GLY A 256 -1.34 -14.76 -4.07
CA GLY A 256 -2.06 -14.51 -2.83
C GLY A 256 -2.11 -13.03 -2.49
N GLY A 257 -0.98 -12.31 -2.57
CA GLY A 257 -0.94 -10.87 -2.33
C GLY A 257 -1.89 -10.07 -3.23
N PHE A 258 -1.97 -10.38 -4.52
CA PHE A 258 -2.92 -9.71 -5.43
C PHE A 258 -4.38 -10.07 -5.11
N VAL A 259 -4.67 -11.35 -4.98
CA VAL A 259 -6.04 -11.84 -4.73
C VAL A 259 -6.54 -11.38 -3.36
N GLY A 260 -5.69 -11.35 -2.35
CA GLY A 260 -6.00 -10.88 -1.00
C GLY A 260 -6.43 -9.41 -0.98
N GLY A 261 -5.73 -8.55 -1.74
CA GLY A 261 -6.12 -7.14 -1.91
C GLY A 261 -7.53 -7.01 -2.48
N TRP A 262 -7.77 -7.63 -3.64
CA TRP A 262 -9.09 -7.65 -4.29
C TRP A 262 -10.19 -8.25 -3.41
N LEU A 263 -9.89 -9.34 -2.69
CA LEU A 263 -10.84 -10.00 -1.81
C LEU A 263 -11.20 -9.12 -0.62
N SER A 264 -10.21 -8.36 -0.10
CA SER A 264 -10.42 -7.49 1.05
C SER A 264 -11.30 -6.27 0.74
N ASP A 265 -11.30 -5.79 -0.51
CA ASP A 265 -12.25 -4.76 -0.95
C ASP A 265 -13.72 -5.24 -0.89
N ARG A 266 -13.95 -6.56 -0.93
CA ARG A 266 -15.28 -7.18 -0.96
C ARG A 266 -15.71 -7.76 0.38
N LEU A 267 -14.82 -8.49 1.05
CA LEU A 267 -15.11 -9.19 2.30
C LEU A 267 -14.78 -8.36 3.53
N GLY A 268 -13.91 -7.36 3.37
CA GLY A 268 -13.38 -6.55 4.45
C GLY A 268 -11.91 -6.84 4.79
N ARG A 269 -11.17 -5.81 5.22
CA ARG A 269 -9.74 -5.87 5.53
C ARG A 269 -9.45 -6.85 6.66
N SER A 270 -10.05 -6.61 7.83
CA SER A 270 -9.83 -7.43 9.04
C SER A 270 -10.20 -8.90 8.77
N ARG A 271 -11.30 -9.15 8.07
CA ARG A 271 -11.75 -10.51 7.74
C ARG A 271 -10.76 -11.28 6.88
N VAL A 272 -10.23 -10.64 5.84
CA VAL A 272 -9.22 -11.29 4.99
C VAL A 272 -7.94 -11.52 5.78
N ILE A 273 -7.49 -10.58 6.60
CA ILE A 273 -6.25 -10.73 7.39
C ILE A 273 -6.32 -11.97 8.31
N TRP A 274 -7.33 -12.06 9.19
CA TRP A 274 -7.35 -13.18 10.15
C TRP A 274 -7.64 -14.52 9.48
N SER A 275 -8.50 -14.56 8.46
CA SER A 275 -8.87 -15.82 7.81
C SER A 275 -7.73 -16.42 7.01
N THR A 276 -6.97 -15.63 6.24
CA THR A 276 -5.85 -16.16 5.47
C THR A 276 -4.69 -16.59 6.38
N ILE A 277 -4.46 -15.87 7.49
CA ILE A 277 -3.49 -16.29 8.52
C ILE A 277 -3.92 -17.63 9.14
N LEU A 278 -5.18 -17.78 9.54
CA LEU A 278 -5.71 -19.03 10.09
C LEU A 278 -5.55 -20.20 9.11
N PHE A 279 -5.93 -20.01 7.85
CA PHE A 279 -5.85 -21.07 6.83
C PHE A 279 -4.44 -21.33 6.33
N SER A 280 -3.46 -20.45 6.58
CA SER A 280 -2.05 -20.72 6.23
C SER A 280 -1.46 -21.87 7.05
N THR A 281 -1.81 -21.97 8.33
CA THR A 281 -1.29 -23.00 9.26
C THR A 281 -1.49 -24.44 8.78
N PRO A 282 -2.70 -24.92 8.43
CA PRO A 282 -2.87 -26.30 7.98
C PRO A 282 -2.06 -26.62 6.72
N PHE A 283 -1.97 -25.69 5.76
CA PHE A 283 -1.19 -25.93 4.55
C PHE A 283 0.32 -25.95 4.81
N LEU A 284 0.83 -25.07 5.68
CA LEU A 284 2.22 -25.13 6.14
C LEU A 284 2.51 -26.46 6.84
N PHE A 285 1.63 -26.88 7.76
CA PHE A 285 1.82 -28.08 8.56
C PHE A 285 1.77 -29.36 7.71
N VAL A 286 0.80 -29.49 6.80
CA VAL A 286 0.72 -30.65 5.89
C VAL A 286 1.95 -30.73 4.99
N SER A 287 2.45 -29.59 4.49
CA SER A 287 3.66 -29.55 3.66
C SER A 287 4.91 -30.08 4.38
N LEU A 288 4.93 -30.09 5.72
CA LEU A 288 6.04 -30.65 6.48
C LEU A 288 6.12 -32.15 6.36
N TYR A 289 5.01 -32.88 6.32
CA TYR A 289 5.02 -34.34 6.37
C TYR A 289 4.75 -34.99 5.02
N ASP A 290 4.10 -34.29 4.09
CA ASP A 290 3.86 -34.81 2.75
C ASP A 290 5.16 -34.86 1.94
N THR A 291 5.49 -36.04 1.43
CA THR A 291 6.58 -36.30 0.48
C THR A 291 6.07 -36.77 -0.88
N GLY A 292 4.75 -36.80 -1.06
CA GLY A 292 4.08 -37.25 -2.26
C GLY A 292 3.89 -36.17 -3.33
N PRO A 293 3.16 -36.50 -4.40
CA PRO A 293 2.96 -35.60 -5.55
C PRO A 293 2.10 -34.37 -5.24
N LEU A 294 1.41 -34.32 -4.10
CA LEU A 294 0.58 -33.18 -3.69
C LEU A 294 1.35 -32.07 -2.99
N LEU A 295 2.60 -32.31 -2.58
CA LEU A 295 3.43 -31.33 -1.88
C LEU A 295 3.47 -29.94 -2.57
N PRO A 296 3.66 -29.82 -3.91
CA PRO A 296 3.62 -28.52 -4.58
C PRO A 296 2.28 -27.78 -4.39
N VAL A 297 1.15 -28.50 -4.36
CA VAL A 297 -0.17 -27.90 -4.17
C VAL A 297 -0.29 -27.32 -2.77
N TRP A 298 0.14 -28.06 -1.75
CA TRP A 298 0.13 -27.58 -0.36
C TRP A 298 1.04 -26.37 -0.17
N LEU A 299 2.23 -26.38 -0.77
CA LEU A 299 3.16 -25.25 -0.72
C LEU A 299 2.60 -24.01 -1.42
N PHE A 300 1.95 -24.17 -2.58
CA PHE A 300 1.29 -23.08 -3.26
C PHE A 300 0.21 -22.45 -2.38
N LEU A 301 -0.66 -23.27 -1.78
CA LEU A 301 -1.73 -22.81 -0.90
C LEU A 301 -1.17 -22.17 0.39
N ALA A 302 -0.10 -22.73 0.95
CA ALA A 302 0.58 -22.19 2.12
C ALA A 302 1.14 -20.79 1.84
N GLY A 303 1.88 -20.62 0.74
CA GLY A 303 2.40 -19.32 0.32
C GLY A 303 1.29 -18.32 0.02
N PHE A 304 0.27 -18.75 -0.73
CA PHE A 304 -0.91 -17.95 -1.07
C PHE A 304 -1.59 -17.40 0.18
N MET A 305 -1.95 -18.27 1.13
CA MET A 305 -2.67 -17.88 2.34
C MET A 305 -1.79 -17.02 3.26
N ASN A 306 -0.51 -17.33 3.36
CA ASN A 306 0.42 -16.57 4.19
C ASN A 306 0.62 -15.13 3.67
N MET A 307 0.76 -14.92 2.37
CA MET A 307 0.97 -13.56 1.80
C MET A 307 -0.29 -12.81 1.38
N ALA A 308 -1.47 -13.45 1.33
CA ALA A 308 -2.71 -12.75 0.99
C ALA A 308 -3.01 -11.55 1.89
N SER A 309 -2.64 -11.61 3.18
CA SER A 309 -2.81 -10.51 4.11
C SER A 309 -1.79 -9.38 3.94
N ASN A 310 -0.74 -9.53 3.12
CA ASN A 310 0.32 -8.51 2.98
C ASN A 310 -0.21 -7.20 2.43
N SER A 311 -0.85 -7.26 1.25
CA SER A 311 -1.41 -6.11 0.55
C SER A 311 -2.55 -5.48 1.35
N VAL A 312 -3.33 -6.32 2.04
CA VAL A 312 -4.44 -5.90 2.90
C VAL A 312 -3.92 -5.12 4.11
N SER A 313 -2.84 -5.57 4.74
CA SER A 313 -2.20 -4.84 5.85
C SER A 313 -1.64 -3.49 5.41
N VAL A 314 -1.10 -3.39 4.19
CA VAL A 314 -0.65 -2.10 3.64
C VAL A 314 -1.84 -1.15 3.45
N ALA A 315 -2.91 -1.64 2.82
CA ALA A 315 -4.12 -0.83 2.62
C ALA A 315 -4.74 -0.39 3.96
N MET A 316 -4.92 -1.32 4.90
CA MET A 316 -5.44 -1.01 6.23
C MET A 316 -4.56 0.01 6.97
N ALA A 317 -3.23 -0.10 6.85
CA ALA A 317 -2.31 0.87 7.45
C ALA A 317 -2.53 2.28 6.88
N GLN A 318 -2.67 2.41 5.55
CA GLN A 318 -2.95 3.69 4.91
C GLN A 318 -4.32 4.26 5.32
N GLU A 319 -5.33 3.40 5.48
CA GLU A 319 -6.68 3.79 5.92
C GLU A 319 -6.71 4.23 7.40
N LEU A 320 -5.89 3.61 8.25
CA LEU A 320 -5.73 3.96 9.67
C LEU A 320 -5.03 5.30 9.88
N VAL A 321 -4.05 5.67 9.04
CA VAL A 321 -3.29 6.92 9.17
C VAL A 321 -3.18 7.59 7.80
N PRO A 322 -4.27 8.19 7.29
CA PRO A 322 -4.35 8.72 5.93
C PRO A 322 -3.41 9.92 5.70
N ASP A 323 -3.21 10.76 6.71
CA ASP A 323 -2.37 11.97 6.63
C ASP A 323 -0.87 11.64 6.51
N SER A 324 -0.48 10.43 6.89
CA SER A 324 0.88 9.91 6.78
C SER A 324 0.90 8.54 6.10
N ALA A 325 0.05 8.33 5.09
CA ALA A 325 -0.16 7.03 4.45
C ALA A 325 1.15 6.33 3.98
N GLY A 326 2.11 7.11 3.46
CA GLY A 326 3.43 6.58 3.05
C GLY A 326 4.21 6.00 4.24
N THR A 327 4.27 6.71 5.36
CA THR A 327 4.90 6.24 6.60
C THR A 327 4.10 5.11 7.24
N ALA A 328 2.77 5.17 7.21
CA ALA A 328 1.91 4.10 7.71
C ALA A 328 2.20 2.77 6.99
N SER A 329 2.38 2.83 5.67
CA SER A 329 2.71 1.67 4.84
C SER A 329 4.08 1.05 5.13
N SER A 330 5.03 1.81 5.69
CA SER A 330 6.40 1.33 5.93
C SER A 330 6.48 0.34 7.09
N PHE A 331 5.51 0.33 8.00
CA PHE A 331 5.45 -0.63 9.11
C PHE A 331 5.17 -2.07 8.64
N PRO A 332 4.06 -2.35 7.92
CA PRO A 332 3.79 -3.70 7.40
C PRO A 332 4.76 -4.11 6.28
N MET A 333 5.33 -3.17 5.51
CA MET A 333 6.25 -3.51 4.41
C MET A 333 7.73 -3.57 4.79
N GLY A 334 8.24 -2.61 5.56
CA GLY A 334 9.67 -2.51 5.87
C GLY A 334 10.00 -3.07 7.25
N PHE A 335 9.41 -2.48 8.29
CA PHE A 335 9.70 -2.87 9.68
C PHE A 335 9.43 -4.35 9.94
N SER A 336 8.32 -4.86 9.43
CA SER A 336 7.94 -6.27 9.60
C SER A 336 8.95 -7.25 8.99
N TRP A 337 9.56 -6.91 7.86
CA TRP A 337 10.58 -7.74 7.19
C TRP A 337 11.91 -7.71 7.94
N GLY A 338 12.36 -6.52 8.35
CA GLY A 338 13.57 -6.39 9.17
C GLY A 338 13.47 -7.12 10.51
N ALA A 339 12.34 -6.96 11.21
CA ALA A 339 12.07 -7.65 12.48
C ALA A 339 12.00 -9.18 12.29
N ALA A 340 11.33 -9.65 11.23
CA ALA A 340 11.28 -11.07 10.92
C ALA A 340 12.66 -11.66 10.60
N GLY A 341 13.49 -10.92 9.86
CA GLY A 341 14.88 -11.31 9.58
C GLY A 341 15.70 -11.50 10.86
N GLY A 342 15.57 -10.58 11.83
CA GLY A 342 16.22 -10.72 13.14
C GLY A 342 15.73 -11.94 13.92
N ALA A 343 14.43 -12.25 13.87
CA ALA A 343 13.86 -13.40 14.55
C ALA A 343 14.37 -14.75 14.00
N LEU A 344 14.81 -14.82 12.73
CA LEU A 344 15.37 -16.06 12.17
C LEU A 344 16.64 -16.53 12.87
N ILE A 345 17.41 -15.62 13.47
CA ILE A 345 18.56 -15.98 14.32
C ILE A 345 18.09 -16.82 15.51
N ILE A 346 16.98 -16.41 16.13
CA ILE A 346 16.37 -17.12 17.26
C ILE A 346 15.87 -18.49 16.83
N PHE A 347 15.13 -18.56 15.72
CA PHE A 347 14.64 -19.84 15.18
C PHE A 347 15.76 -20.76 14.72
N GLY A 348 16.87 -20.23 14.21
CA GLY A 348 18.08 -21.00 13.91
C GLY A 348 18.69 -21.59 15.18
N GLY A 349 18.74 -20.84 16.29
CA GLY A 349 19.19 -21.34 17.59
C GLY A 349 18.23 -22.34 18.23
N ILE A 350 16.93 -22.26 17.93
CA ILE A 350 15.96 -23.32 18.27
C ILE A 350 16.29 -24.56 17.45
N ALA A 351 16.49 -24.41 16.13
CA ALA A 351 16.78 -25.52 15.24
C ALA A 351 18.09 -26.25 15.59
N ASP A 352 19.12 -25.53 16.02
CA ASP A 352 20.37 -26.14 16.52
C ASP A 352 20.15 -27.06 17.74
N ARG A 353 19.09 -26.82 18.54
CA ARG A 353 18.82 -27.58 19.78
C ARG A 353 17.78 -28.68 19.60
N VAL A 354 16.71 -28.41 18.87
CA VAL A 354 15.55 -29.32 18.74
C VAL A 354 15.34 -29.84 17.32
N GLY A 355 16.17 -29.42 16.36
CA GLY A 355 16.12 -29.84 14.97
C GLY A 355 15.22 -28.98 14.09
N VAL A 356 15.41 -29.15 12.77
CA VAL A 356 14.72 -28.39 11.71
C VAL A 356 13.20 -28.67 11.71
N VAL A 357 12.79 -29.92 11.90
CA VAL A 357 11.37 -30.33 11.87
C VAL A 357 10.57 -29.64 12.99
N ALA A 358 11.01 -29.76 14.24
CA ALA A 358 10.32 -29.12 15.37
C ALA A 358 10.28 -27.59 15.23
N THR A 359 11.34 -26.99 14.68
CA THR A 359 11.38 -25.56 14.38
C THR A 359 10.33 -25.16 13.34
N LEU A 360 10.19 -25.95 12.28
CA LEU A 360 9.19 -25.75 11.24
C LEU A 360 7.76 -25.95 11.75
N GLU A 361 7.52 -26.89 12.65
CA GLU A 361 6.23 -27.06 13.33
C GLU A 361 5.85 -25.80 14.10
N VAL A 362 6.78 -25.23 14.88
CA VAL A 362 6.54 -23.95 15.59
C VAL A 362 6.26 -22.82 14.60
N LEU A 363 7.03 -22.71 13.52
CA LEU A 363 6.81 -21.69 12.47
C LEU A 363 5.49 -21.86 11.72
N ALA A 364 4.99 -23.09 11.57
CA ALA A 364 3.69 -23.38 10.98
C ALA A 364 2.53 -23.03 11.93
N LEU A 365 2.74 -23.15 13.25
CA LEU A 365 1.72 -22.92 14.28
C LEU A 365 1.69 -21.47 14.82
N ILE A 366 2.80 -20.73 14.78
CA ILE A 366 2.86 -19.34 15.28
C ILE A 366 1.83 -18.38 14.63
N PRO A 367 1.37 -18.55 13.36
CA PRO A 367 0.28 -17.74 12.81
C PRO A 367 -1.00 -17.80 13.63
N LEU A 368 -1.29 -18.90 14.35
CA LEU A 368 -2.48 -19.00 15.21
C LEU A 368 -2.47 -17.96 16.34
N ALA A 369 -1.30 -17.59 16.86
CA ALA A 369 -1.17 -16.49 17.82
C ALA A 369 -1.50 -15.14 17.17
N ALA A 370 -1.15 -14.95 15.90
CA ALA A 370 -1.50 -13.75 15.14
C ALA A 370 -2.99 -13.67 14.79
N VAL A 371 -3.71 -14.80 14.71
CA VAL A 371 -5.18 -14.78 14.52
C VAL A 371 -5.88 -14.06 15.67
N ALA A 372 -5.49 -14.35 16.93
CA ALA A 372 -6.07 -13.69 18.09
C ALA A 372 -5.90 -12.17 18.04
N LEU A 373 -4.70 -11.71 17.68
CA LEU A 373 -4.38 -10.29 17.48
C LEU A 373 -5.12 -9.68 16.29
N ALA A 374 -5.22 -10.40 15.17
CA ALA A 374 -5.92 -9.96 13.98
C ALA A 374 -7.43 -9.81 14.19
N LEU A 375 -8.04 -10.63 15.05
CA LEU A 375 -9.44 -10.48 15.45
C LEU A 375 -9.71 -9.18 16.24
N MET A 376 -8.68 -8.57 16.83
CA MET A 376 -8.76 -7.27 17.52
C MET A 376 -8.57 -6.07 16.57
N LEU A 377 -8.35 -6.30 15.27
CA LEU A 377 -8.24 -5.22 14.29
C LEU A 377 -9.61 -4.57 14.02
N PRO A 378 -9.66 -3.25 13.78
CA PRO A 378 -10.91 -2.55 13.51
C PRO A 378 -11.67 -3.16 12.32
N PRO A 379 -13.00 -3.37 12.43
CA PRO A 379 -13.82 -3.77 11.31
C PRO A 379 -13.97 -2.64 10.28
N ASP A 380 -14.24 -2.99 9.03
CA ASP A 380 -14.31 -2.04 7.89
C ASP A 380 -15.34 -0.90 8.06
N ARG A 381 -16.33 -1.11 8.94
CA ARG A 381 -17.35 -0.11 9.26
C ARG A 381 -16.78 1.09 10.03
N ASP A 382 -15.69 0.90 10.76
CA ASP A 382 -15.11 1.95 11.59
C ASP A 382 -14.26 2.93 10.75
N PHE A 383 -13.62 2.47 9.67
CA PHE A 383 -12.89 3.34 8.75
C PHE A 383 -13.80 4.34 8.01
N ARG A 384 -15.01 3.93 7.64
CA ARG A 384 -16.02 4.82 7.03
C ARG A 384 -16.59 5.85 8.01
N ARG A 385 -16.55 5.56 9.31
CA ARG A 385 -16.99 6.49 10.38
C ARG A 385 -15.87 7.44 10.82
N ALA A 386 -14.61 7.00 10.79
CA ALA A 386 -13.47 7.87 11.07
C ALA A 386 -13.25 8.94 9.97
N ALA A 387 -13.69 8.66 8.75
CA ALA A 387 -13.69 9.61 7.64
C ALA A 387 -14.79 10.70 7.76
N THR A 388 -15.71 10.60 8.71
CA THR A 388 -16.68 11.66 9.06
C THR A 388 -16.25 12.31 10.38
N PRO A 389 -15.44 13.39 10.35
CA PRO A 389 -15.09 14.11 11.55
C PRO A 389 -16.29 14.95 12.02
N GLY A 390 -17.21 14.34 12.77
CA GLY A 390 -18.36 15.08 13.32
C GLY A 390 -19.19 14.39 14.41
N ALA A 391 -18.91 13.13 14.75
CA ALA A 391 -19.75 12.38 15.69
C ALA A 391 -18.95 11.60 16.75
N GLN A 392 -18.13 12.30 17.54
CA GLN A 392 -17.83 11.83 18.90
C GLN A 392 -18.32 12.86 19.91
N GLY A 393 -19.40 12.48 20.57
CA GLY A 393 -20.14 13.31 21.50
C GLY A 393 -19.34 13.70 22.73
N GLY A 394 -19.57 14.95 23.15
CA GLY A 394 -19.23 15.43 24.48
C GLY A 394 -19.86 14.56 25.54
N ARG A 395 -19.02 13.95 26.38
CA ARG A 395 -19.40 13.56 27.73
C ARG A 395 -18.62 14.46 28.69
N GLY A 396 -19.35 15.35 29.35
CA GLY A 396 -18.91 15.94 30.61
C GLY A 396 -19.09 17.44 30.74
N SER A 397 -20.31 17.89 31.01
CA SER A 397 -20.54 18.81 32.14
C SER A 397 -22.02 18.79 32.53
N ARG A 398 -22.26 18.58 33.82
CA ARG A 398 -23.56 18.76 34.45
C ARG A 398 -23.84 20.26 34.48
N GLY A 399 -24.96 20.69 33.92
CA GLY A 399 -25.45 22.07 34.00
C GLY A 399 -26.96 22.06 33.91
N SER A 400 -27.59 22.14 35.07
CA SER A 400 -29.02 22.25 35.30
C SER A 400 -29.68 23.40 34.54
N HIS A 401 -30.69 23.16 33.71
CA HIS A 401 -31.79 24.11 33.48
C HIS A 401 -33.09 23.38 33.04
N LEU A 402 -33.99 23.29 34.02
CA LEU A 402 -35.44 23.52 33.96
C LEU A 402 -36.24 23.02 32.73
N ILE A 403 -36.96 21.92 32.96
CA ILE A 403 -38.20 21.56 32.26
C ILE A 403 -39.37 22.27 32.97
N PRO A 404 -40.35 22.87 32.26
CA PRO A 404 -41.71 22.93 32.75
C PRO A 404 -42.53 21.76 32.20
N ALA A 405 -43.11 21.00 33.12
CA ALA A 405 -44.06 19.95 32.86
C ALA A 405 -45.41 20.51 32.40
N GLY A 406 -46.07 19.83 31.46
CA GLY A 406 -47.44 20.09 31.05
C GLY A 406 -48.06 18.85 30.42
N CYS A 407 -48.88 18.16 31.21
CA CYS A 407 -49.58 16.91 30.93
C CYS A 407 -50.67 17.05 29.84
N GLY A 408 -51.00 15.95 29.15
CA GLY A 408 -52.16 15.93 28.25
C GLY A 408 -52.40 14.60 27.52
N SER A 409 -53.07 13.68 28.20
CA SER A 409 -53.56 12.40 27.70
C SER A 409 -54.54 12.48 26.50
N ARG A 410 -54.55 11.41 25.68
CA ARG A 410 -55.54 11.01 24.65
C ARG A 410 -55.40 11.68 23.27
N GLY A 411 -55.08 10.86 22.26
CA GLY A 411 -55.22 11.27 20.85
C GLY A 411 -54.67 10.24 19.86
N ARG A 412 -55.47 9.19 19.60
CA ARG A 412 -55.56 8.40 18.37
C ARG A 412 -54.63 8.78 17.21
N CYS A 413 -53.91 7.78 16.71
CA CYS A 413 -53.52 7.69 15.30
C CYS A 413 -54.74 7.92 14.41
N SER A 414 -54.62 8.83 13.46
CA SER A 414 -55.52 8.90 12.30
C SER A 414 -54.68 8.70 11.04
N GLU A 415 -54.90 7.55 10.42
CA GLU A 415 -54.67 7.32 9.00
C GLU A 415 -55.35 8.43 8.20
N ILE A 416 -54.62 8.99 7.23
CA ILE A 416 -55.23 9.73 6.12
C ILE A 416 -55.16 8.79 4.92
N VAL A 417 -56.31 8.24 4.57
CA VAL A 417 -56.61 7.64 3.27
C VAL A 417 -57.49 8.62 2.50
N SER A 418 -56.97 9.12 1.37
CA SER A 418 -57.72 9.50 0.15
C SER A 418 -56.68 10.05 -0.84
N GLY A 419 -56.64 9.75 -2.13
CA GLY A 419 -57.52 8.96 -2.98
C GLY A 419 -57.04 9.19 -4.41
N ASP A 420 -56.23 8.28 -4.94
CA ASP A 420 -56.02 8.05 -6.37
C ASP A 420 -55.50 6.62 -6.49
N GLY A 421 -56.20 5.78 -7.25
CA GLY A 421 -55.95 4.35 -7.40
C GLY A 421 -54.75 4.04 -8.28
N ARG A 422 -53.57 4.58 -7.98
CA ARG A 422 -52.32 4.26 -8.68
C ARG A 422 -51.33 3.59 -7.74
N GLN A 423 -51.01 2.34 -8.05
CA GLN A 423 -49.93 1.59 -7.42
C GLN A 423 -48.59 2.28 -7.71
N HIS A 424 -47.93 2.79 -6.68
CA HIS A 424 -46.50 3.14 -6.74
C HIS A 424 -45.68 2.01 -6.11
N PRO A 425 -44.59 1.55 -6.75
CA PRO A 425 -43.73 0.52 -6.17
C PRO A 425 -43.04 1.07 -4.92
N VAL A 426 -43.15 0.31 -3.84
CA VAL A 426 -42.46 0.53 -2.57
C VAL A 426 -40.96 0.39 -2.79
N VAL A 427 -40.26 1.52 -2.93
CA VAL A 427 -38.80 1.59 -2.80
C VAL A 427 -38.48 2.01 -1.37
N SER A 428 -37.65 1.20 -0.70
CA SER A 428 -37.37 1.27 0.72
C SER A 428 -36.88 2.65 1.18
N ARG A 429 -37.41 3.13 2.31
CA ARG A 429 -37.01 4.34 3.02
C ARG A 429 -35.52 4.33 3.39
N ARG A 430 -34.69 4.97 2.56
CA ARG A 430 -33.41 5.60 2.94
C ARG A 430 -32.96 6.56 1.83
N ALA A 431 -33.61 7.71 1.78
CA ALA A 431 -33.16 8.87 1.02
C ALA A 431 -33.71 10.12 1.73
N PHE A 432 -33.00 11.24 1.56
CA PHE A 432 -33.25 12.58 2.11
C PHE A 432 -32.58 12.89 3.47
N MET A 433 -31.26 13.10 3.42
CA MET A 433 -30.71 14.36 3.92
C MET A 433 -30.39 15.21 2.69
N SER A 434 -30.78 16.49 2.72
CA SER A 434 -30.71 17.46 1.63
C SER A 434 -29.28 17.61 1.10
N ASP A 435 -29.01 17.16 -0.12
CA ASP A 435 -27.71 17.38 -0.77
C ASP A 435 -27.65 18.85 -1.21
N ARG A 436 -26.87 19.70 -0.51
CA ARG A 436 -26.72 21.14 -0.82
C ARG A 436 -26.04 21.39 -2.17
N VAL A 437 -25.58 20.33 -2.84
CA VAL A 437 -24.87 20.39 -4.12
C VAL A 437 -25.82 20.14 -5.29
N MET A 438 -25.99 21.15 -6.13
CA MET A 438 -26.82 21.07 -7.33
C MET A 438 -26.08 20.34 -8.46
N ARG A 439 -26.70 19.33 -9.07
CA ARG A 439 -26.14 18.66 -10.26
C ARG A 439 -26.42 19.43 -11.54
N LEU A 440 -25.36 19.73 -12.28
CA LEU A 440 -25.42 20.29 -13.64
C LEU A 440 -25.47 19.13 -14.63
N THR A 441 -26.56 19.04 -15.39
CA THR A 441 -26.78 17.98 -16.40
C THR A 441 -27.00 18.52 -17.82
N GLU A 442 -27.30 19.81 -17.95
CA GLU A 442 -27.57 20.49 -19.23
C GLU A 442 -26.83 21.84 -19.30
N LEU A 443 -26.66 22.37 -20.52
CA LEU A 443 -25.95 23.62 -20.78
C LEU A 443 -26.65 24.84 -20.15
N SER A 444 -27.98 24.87 -20.14
CA SER A 444 -28.78 25.91 -19.50
C SER A 444 -28.48 26.06 -18.01
N ALA A 445 -28.30 24.93 -17.29
CA ALA A 445 -27.95 24.95 -15.87
C ALA A 445 -26.54 25.51 -15.62
N LEU A 446 -25.61 25.30 -16.56
CA LEU A 446 -24.29 25.93 -16.50
C LEU A 446 -24.38 27.45 -16.77
N ASP A 447 -25.23 27.87 -17.70
CA ASP A 447 -25.47 29.30 -17.97
C ASP A 447 -25.99 30.02 -16.73
N GLU A 448 -26.95 29.43 -16.04
CA GLU A 448 -27.52 29.96 -14.79
C GLU A 448 -26.49 29.98 -13.65
N ALA A 449 -25.65 28.95 -13.55
CA ALA A 449 -24.58 28.90 -12.56
C ALA A 449 -23.51 29.99 -12.81
N ILE A 450 -23.11 30.20 -14.06
CA ILE A 450 -22.17 31.27 -14.43
C ILE A 450 -22.81 32.64 -14.20
N ALA A 451 -24.05 32.86 -14.61
CA ALA A 451 -24.76 34.13 -14.38
C ALA A 451 -24.95 34.43 -12.88
N SER A 452 -25.19 33.41 -12.06
CA SER A 452 -25.29 33.55 -10.60
C SER A 452 -24.00 34.07 -9.97
N SER A 453 -22.84 33.85 -10.61
CA SER A 453 -21.54 34.23 -10.07
C SER A 453 -21.31 35.75 -9.97
N THR A 454 -22.16 36.56 -10.61
CA THR A 454 -22.17 38.03 -10.46
C THR A 454 -22.75 38.50 -9.12
N ASN A 455 -23.63 37.70 -8.52
CA ASN A 455 -24.34 38.09 -7.30
C ASN A 455 -23.92 37.28 -6.07
N ARG A 456 -23.33 36.08 -6.26
CA ARG A 456 -22.84 35.20 -5.19
C ARG A 456 -21.65 34.38 -5.65
N PRO A 457 -20.77 33.89 -4.76
CA PRO A 457 -19.76 32.90 -5.14
C PRO A 457 -20.41 31.62 -5.68
N VAL A 458 -19.85 31.03 -6.75
CA VAL A 458 -20.37 29.78 -7.32
C VAL A 458 -19.25 28.75 -7.44
N PHE A 459 -19.43 27.59 -6.82
CA PHE A 459 -18.54 26.46 -6.97
C PHE A 459 -19.02 25.52 -8.07
N VAL A 460 -18.12 25.14 -8.98
CA VAL A 460 -18.34 24.11 -10.01
C VAL A 460 -17.37 22.97 -9.79
N TYR A 461 -17.89 21.84 -9.32
CA TYR A 461 -17.11 20.63 -9.08
C TYR A 461 -17.22 19.63 -10.24
N LYS A 462 -16.09 19.27 -10.85
CA LYS A 462 -16.00 18.25 -11.90
C LYS A 462 -15.63 16.92 -11.27
N HIS A 463 -16.59 16.00 -11.23
CA HIS A 463 -16.46 14.70 -10.57
C HIS A 463 -16.41 13.53 -11.56
N SER A 464 -15.49 12.59 -11.34
CA SER A 464 -15.38 11.34 -12.09
C SER A 464 -15.79 10.13 -11.23
N THR A 465 -16.80 9.40 -11.68
CA THR A 465 -17.37 8.23 -10.98
C THR A 465 -16.48 6.98 -10.98
N VAL A 466 -15.38 6.97 -11.74
CA VAL A 466 -14.45 5.83 -11.83
C VAL A 466 -13.07 6.13 -11.25
N CYS A 467 -12.82 7.36 -10.80
CA CYS A 467 -11.53 7.79 -10.27
C CYS A 467 -11.57 7.81 -8.73
N PRO A 468 -10.81 6.94 -8.03
CA PRO A 468 -10.81 6.92 -6.56
C PRO A 468 -10.37 8.24 -5.92
N VAL A 469 -9.45 8.97 -6.58
CA VAL A 469 -9.03 10.31 -6.13
C VAL A 469 -10.17 11.32 -6.26
N SER A 470 -11.02 11.16 -7.29
CA SER A 470 -12.19 12.00 -7.46
C SER A 470 -13.30 11.67 -6.48
N ALA A 471 -13.47 10.42 -6.09
CA ALA A 471 -14.40 10.04 -5.02
C ALA A 471 -14.03 10.73 -3.71
N ARG A 472 -12.75 10.63 -3.30
CA ARG A 472 -12.27 11.27 -2.07
C ARG A 472 -12.38 12.80 -2.07
N ALA A 473 -12.07 13.45 -3.19
CA ALA A 473 -12.25 14.90 -3.33
C ALA A 473 -13.72 15.32 -3.29
N ALA A 474 -14.63 14.45 -3.75
CA ALA A 474 -16.07 14.69 -3.68
C ALA A 474 -16.56 14.66 -2.24
N ASP A 475 -16.08 13.70 -1.43
CA ASP A 475 -16.40 13.64 -0.01
C ASP A 475 -16.04 14.96 0.69
N HIS A 476 -14.81 15.46 0.49
CA HIS A 476 -14.37 16.75 1.05
C HIS A 476 -15.22 17.95 0.58
N TYR A 477 -15.66 17.95 -0.68
CA TYR A 477 -16.48 19.01 -1.24
C TYR A 477 -17.92 18.96 -0.73
N HIS A 478 -18.52 17.76 -0.67
CA HIS A 478 -19.88 17.52 -0.19
C HIS A 478 -19.99 17.78 1.31
N ASP A 479 -19.03 17.31 2.10
CA ASP A 479 -18.97 17.57 3.53
C ASP A 479 -18.90 19.08 3.78
N PHE A 480 -18.00 19.80 3.09
CA PHE A 480 -17.92 21.25 3.20
C PHE A 480 -19.22 21.96 2.81
N ALA A 481 -19.84 21.57 1.69
CA ALA A 481 -21.08 22.19 1.22
C ALA A 481 -22.25 21.96 2.21
N ASN A 482 -22.32 20.78 2.83
CA ASN A 482 -23.36 20.42 3.79
C ASN A 482 -23.13 21.03 5.17
N ASP A 483 -21.87 21.17 5.59
CA ASP A 483 -21.49 21.77 6.87
C ASP A 483 -21.38 23.31 6.82
N PHE A 484 -21.48 23.90 5.63
CA PHE A 484 -21.49 25.35 5.46
C PHE A 484 -22.72 25.95 6.16
N ALA A 485 -22.52 26.54 7.33
CA ALA A 485 -23.57 27.28 8.03
C ALA A 485 -23.90 28.54 7.21
N ASP A 486 -25.16 28.69 6.82
CA ASP A 486 -25.64 30.00 6.41
C ASP A 486 -25.72 30.82 7.71
N VAL A 487 -25.05 31.98 7.75
CA VAL A 487 -25.11 33.03 8.81
C VAL A 487 -23.83 33.19 9.65
N ASP A 488 -23.21 34.36 9.49
CA ASP A 488 -22.25 34.98 10.40
C ASP A 488 -22.88 35.28 11.77
N ALA A 489 -22.09 35.18 12.83
CA ALA A 489 -22.51 35.40 14.22
C ALA A 489 -23.08 36.80 14.54
N ASP A 490 -23.09 37.74 13.58
CA ASP A 490 -23.38 39.16 13.81
C ASP A 490 -24.58 39.71 13.01
N GLY A 491 -25.33 38.88 12.28
CA GLY A 491 -26.68 39.27 11.81
C GLY A 491 -26.78 40.38 10.75
N GLU A 492 -25.69 40.77 10.08
CA GLU A 492 -25.72 41.66 8.92
C GLU A 492 -25.51 40.87 7.61
N ALA A 493 -26.62 40.43 7.00
CA ALA A 493 -26.60 39.80 5.69
C ALA A 493 -26.32 40.84 4.59
N SER A 494 -25.08 40.92 4.11
CA SER A 494 -24.72 41.70 2.93
C SER A 494 -24.30 40.86 1.72
N THR A 495 -24.10 39.53 1.86
CA THR A 495 -23.81 38.65 0.72
C THR A 495 -24.66 37.37 0.72
N PRO A 496 -25.28 37.00 -0.41
CA PRO A 496 -25.97 35.72 -0.57
C PRO A 496 -24.99 34.53 -0.46
N PRO A 497 -25.43 33.39 0.10
CA PRO A 497 -24.57 32.24 0.34
C PRO A 497 -24.04 31.63 -0.98
N PRO A 498 -22.87 30.96 -0.93
CA PRO A 498 -22.29 30.32 -2.11
C PRO A 498 -23.23 29.29 -2.72
N LEU A 499 -23.26 29.22 -4.05
CA LEU A 499 -23.93 28.14 -4.78
C LEU A 499 -22.95 26.98 -4.99
N PHE A 500 -23.29 25.79 -4.50
CA PHE A 500 -22.51 24.58 -4.72
C PHE A 500 -23.09 23.78 -5.89
N THR A 501 -22.30 23.54 -6.92
CA THR A 501 -22.71 22.78 -8.11
C THR A 501 -21.71 21.69 -8.49
N GLN A 502 -22.18 20.65 -9.16
CA GLN A 502 -21.37 19.51 -9.60
C GLN A 502 -21.77 19.01 -10.98
N VAL A 503 -20.77 18.69 -11.81
CA VAL A 503 -20.95 17.97 -13.08
C VAL A 503 -20.27 16.60 -13.02
N MET A 504 -20.95 15.61 -13.57
CA MET A 504 -20.46 14.22 -13.65
C MET A 504 -19.74 14.05 -14.99
N VAL A 505 -18.41 14.02 -15.00
CA VAL A 505 -17.62 14.19 -16.23
C VAL A 505 -17.70 12.99 -17.18
N ILE A 506 -18.07 11.80 -16.70
CA ILE A 506 -18.19 10.60 -17.55
C ILE A 506 -19.55 10.61 -18.25
N GLU A 507 -20.57 10.98 -17.50
CA GLU A 507 -21.97 11.01 -17.87
C GLU A 507 -22.33 12.27 -18.68
N ASN A 508 -21.63 13.39 -18.45
CA ASN A 508 -21.87 14.69 -19.08
C ASN A 508 -20.58 15.28 -19.68
N ARG A 509 -19.97 14.55 -20.63
CA ARG A 509 -18.71 14.96 -21.28
C ARG A 509 -18.81 16.29 -22.02
N ASP A 510 -19.89 16.50 -22.78
CA ASP A 510 -20.09 17.72 -23.55
C ASP A 510 -20.19 18.95 -22.65
N LEU A 511 -20.92 18.83 -21.54
CA LEU A 511 -21.02 19.87 -20.52
C LEU A 511 -19.67 20.14 -19.84
N SER A 512 -18.92 19.09 -19.52
CA SER A 512 -17.56 19.21 -18.99
C SER A 512 -16.62 19.96 -19.94
N ASN A 513 -16.69 19.66 -21.24
CA ASN A 513 -15.87 20.33 -22.26
C ASN A 513 -16.28 21.81 -22.41
N GLU A 514 -17.56 22.11 -22.32
CA GLU A 514 -18.05 23.48 -22.41
C GLU A 514 -17.55 24.35 -21.24
N ILE A 515 -17.51 23.80 -20.02
CA ILE A 515 -16.93 24.46 -18.85
C ILE A 515 -15.48 24.89 -19.12
N GLU A 516 -14.69 24.06 -19.82
CA GLU A 516 -13.30 24.39 -20.16
C GLU A 516 -13.21 25.50 -21.20
N SER A 517 -14.01 25.38 -22.26
CA SER A 517 -14.02 26.34 -23.36
C SER A 517 -14.44 27.73 -22.90
N ARG A 518 -15.49 27.84 -22.07
CA ARG A 518 -16.04 29.12 -21.62
C ARG A 518 -15.25 29.77 -20.51
N LEU A 519 -14.74 28.98 -19.57
CA LEU A 519 -13.99 29.49 -18.42
C LEU A 519 -12.49 29.59 -18.69
N GLY A 520 -12.02 29.19 -19.88
CA GLY A 520 -10.62 29.28 -20.29
C GLY A 520 -9.69 28.42 -19.43
N ILE A 521 -10.20 27.35 -18.83
CA ILE A 521 -9.44 26.51 -17.90
C ILE A 521 -9.22 25.10 -18.45
N ARG A 522 -8.03 24.55 -18.16
CA ARG A 522 -7.67 23.20 -18.59
C ARG A 522 -8.42 22.14 -17.78
N HIS A 523 -8.92 21.10 -18.46
CA HIS A 523 -9.55 19.95 -17.80
C HIS A 523 -8.65 19.27 -16.77
N GLU A 524 -9.16 19.16 -15.54
CA GLU A 524 -8.67 18.23 -14.52
C GLU A 524 -9.85 17.45 -13.90
N SER A 525 -9.61 16.27 -13.35
CA SER A 525 -10.65 15.46 -12.69
C SER A 525 -10.03 14.62 -11.58
N PRO A 526 -10.35 14.88 -10.30
CA PRO A 526 -11.32 15.88 -9.83
C PRO A 526 -10.80 17.32 -10.00
N GLN A 527 -11.70 18.26 -10.22
CA GLN A 527 -11.40 19.69 -10.30
C GLN A 527 -12.52 20.51 -9.67
N LEU A 528 -12.17 21.49 -8.85
CA LEU A 528 -13.11 22.42 -8.23
C LEU A 528 -12.78 23.83 -8.69
N LEU A 529 -13.79 24.56 -9.17
CA LEU A 529 -13.68 25.93 -9.63
C LEU A 529 -14.51 26.83 -8.72
N LEU A 530 -13.97 27.98 -8.32
CA LEU A 530 -14.72 29.07 -7.71
C LEU A 530 -14.90 30.18 -8.75
N LEU A 531 -16.15 30.54 -9.00
CA LEU A 531 -16.52 31.60 -9.94
C LEU A 531 -16.96 32.86 -9.20
N ARG A 532 -16.47 34.01 -9.66
CA ARG A 532 -16.93 35.36 -9.31
C ARG A 532 -16.98 36.20 -10.60
N ASP A 533 -18.06 36.94 -10.81
CA ASP A 533 -18.26 37.81 -11.98
C ASP A 533 -18.03 37.11 -13.34
N GLY A 534 -18.51 35.87 -13.45
CA GLY A 534 -18.40 35.04 -14.66
C GLY A 534 -17.00 34.51 -14.94
N LYS A 535 -16.04 34.69 -14.03
CA LYS A 535 -14.63 34.27 -14.19
C LYS A 535 -14.21 33.31 -13.08
N VAL A 536 -13.20 32.49 -13.37
CA VAL A 536 -12.57 31.63 -12.36
C VAL A 536 -11.70 32.50 -11.46
N ALA A 537 -12.16 32.71 -10.22
CA ALA A 537 -11.41 33.40 -9.18
C ALA A 537 -10.37 32.48 -8.54
N TRP A 538 -10.70 31.20 -8.40
CA TRP A 538 -9.81 30.19 -7.83
C TRP A 538 -10.12 28.80 -8.39
N HIS A 539 -9.13 27.91 -8.41
CA HIS A 539 -9.35 26.51 -8.74
C HIS A 539 -8.38 25.56 -8.02
N ALA A 540 -8.82 24.33 -7.77
CA ALA A 540 -7.98 23.25 -7.26
C ALA A 540 -8.31 21.92 -7.94
N SER A 541 -7.40 20.96 -7.84
CA SER A 541 -7.60 19.61 -8.38
C SER A 541 -6.99 18.53 -7.48
N HIS A 542 -7.42 17.29 -7.68
CA HIS A 542 -6.92 16.10 -6.98
C HIS A 542 -6.88 16.29 -5.45
N PHE A 543 -5.70 16.20 -4.85
CA PHE A 543 -5.48 16.26 -3.41
C PHE A 543 -5.51 17.69 -2.83
N SER A 544 -5.58 18.71 -3.70
CA SER A 544 -5.68 20.12 -3.29
C SER A 544 -7.13 20.58 -3.09
N ILE A 545 -8.10 19.66 -3.23
CA ILE A 545 -9.50 19.93 -2.90
C ILE A 545 -9.75 19.45 -1.47
N THR A 546 -9.56 20.35 -0.50
CA THR A 546 -9.82 20.11 0.92
C THR A 546 -10.75 21.18 1.48
N GLY A 547 -11.50 20.88 2.56
CA GLY A 547 -12.39 21.86 3.18
C GLY A 547 -11.66 23.15 3.62
N LYS A 548 -10.38 23.05 4.01
CA LYS A 548 -9.54 24.21 4.33
C LYS A 548 -9.25 25.07 3.10
N ASP A 549 -8.90 24.45 1.99
CA ASP A 549 -8.61 25.18 0.74
C ASP A 549 -9.87 25.86 0.18
N ILE A 550 -11.03 25.20 0.30
CA ILE A 550 -12.33 25.76 -0.10
C ILE A 550 -12.70 26.96 0.77
N LYS A 551 -12.49 26.87 2.09
CA LYS A 551 -12.72 27.98 3.02
C LYS A 551 -11.84 29.19 2.70
N ASN A 552 -10.53 28.97 2.54
CA ASN A 552 -9.60 30.05 2.22
C ASN A 552 -9.97 30.73 0.90
N ALA A 553 -10.36 29.96 -0.12
CA ALA A 553 -10.77 30.52 -1.41
C ALA A 553 -12.03 31.40 -1.34
N LEU A 554 -12.90 31.20 -0.33
CA LEU A 554 -14.06 32.07 -0.10
C LEU A 554 -13.67 33.37 0.61
N GLU A 555 -12.66 33.34 1.46
CA GLU A 555 -12.17 34.47 2.26
C GLU A 555 -11.21 35.39 1.48
N ASP A 556 -10.49 34.85 0.48
CA ASP A 556 -9.72 35.58 -0.55
C ASP A 556 -10.63 36.19 -1.61
#